data_AF-A0A3B3UUY9-F1
#
_entry.id   AF-A0A3B3UUY9-F1
#
_cell.length_a   1.000
_cell.length_b   1.000
_cell.length_c   1.000
_cell.angle_alpha   90.00
_cell.angle_beta   90.00
_cell.angle_gamma   90.00
#
_symmetry.space_group_name_H-M   'P 1'
#
loop_
_entity.id
_entity.type
_entity.pdbx_description
1 polymer ?
#
loop_
_entity_poly.entity_id
_entity_poly.type
_entity_poly.pdbx_seq_one_letter_code
_entity_poly.pdbx_strand_id
1 'polypeptide(L)'
;MLKSDDVRENLKKYYGCRLESSCDLQTSATSCSLACSNLPRSLTEALSLIHPEVIKRFFGCGLPFPAKLEGCRVLDLGSGSGRDSFAFSKLVGPNGQVTGIDMTEQLITASRQFVEYHQKKFGYEEPNVSFIQGYMEKLGEAGIQRDSMDVLISNCVICLCPDKTAVLQQAYNVLKDGGELYFSDMYASSVVPDHMKQDPVLWGEGMGGSLFWKDLISLAHSVGFSTPRLVSASHIEVHNIQLKEKAGDIKYASGTYRLFKLLQKPGRSGAAVTYKGTIPDFPDQLDFDSLHCFKKDVEVEVDAEMAAIIQVSRFSSDFTVRMLDEQKSDSEPTPQYCHLNPFLLADRRGSSMRQCSKTSR
;
A
#
# COMPACT_ATOMS: atom_id res chain seq x y z
N MET A 1 1.21 0.72 28.15
CA MET A 1 1.71 0.41 26.78
C MET A 1 2.59 -0.82 26.88
N LEU A 2 2.37 -1.85 26.07
CA LEU A 2 3.38 -2.91 25.86
C LEU A 2 4.66 -2.23 25.35
N LYS A 3 5.84 -2.66 25.81
CA LYS A 3 7.09 -2.11 25.27
C LYS A 3 7.21 -2.53 23.80
N SER A 4 7.76 -1.67 22.96
CA SER A 4 7.89 -1.94 21.51
C SER A 4 8.59 -3.28 21.21
N ASP A 5 9.52 -3.69 22.07
CA ASP A 5 10.22 -4.96 21.93
C ASP A 5 9.33 -6.17 22.26
N ASP A 6 8.46 -6.06 23.27
CA ASP A 6 7.49 -7.10 23.62
C ASP A 6 6.49 -7.34 22.46
N VAL A 7 6.06 -6.26 21.81
CA VAL A 7 5.19 -6.31 20.62
C VAL A 7 5.88 -7.04 19.47
N ARG A 8 7.13 -6.68 19.16
CA ARG A 8 7.91 -7.30 18.08
C ARG A 8 8.15 -8.79 18.33
N GLU A 9 8.50 -9.17 19.56
CA GLU A 9 8.73 -10.58 19.89
C GLU A 9 7.44 -11.41 19.76
N ASN A 10 6.31 -10.87 20.22
CA ASN A 10 5.01 -11.51 20.06
C ASN A 10 4.64 -11.69 18.59
N LEU A 11 4.85 -10.67 17.75
CA LEU A 11 4.58 -10.76 16.31
C LEU A 11 5.49 -11.77 15.60
N LYS A 12 6.79 -11.80 15.93
CA LYS A 12 7.72 -12.80 15.39
C LYS A 12 7.27 -14.22 15.70
N LYS A 13 6.80 -14.48 16.93
CA LYS A 13 6.24 -15.79 17.30
C LYS A 13 4.93 -16.07 16.59
N TYR A 14 4.05 -15.07 16.45
CA TYR A 14 2.75 -15.22 15.79
C TYR A 14 2.91 -15.59 14.31
N TYR A 15 3.61 -14.78 13.54
CA TYR A 15 3.77 -14.98 12.09
C TYR A 15 4.88 -15.99 11.73
N GLY A 16 5.90 -16.15 12.57
CA GLY A 16 7.01 -17.06 12.31
C GLY A 16 6.81 -18.49 12.79
N CYS A 17 5.92 -18.72 13.77
CA CYS A 17 5.74 -20.05 14.37
C CYS A 17 4.29 -20.51 14.49
N ARG A 18 3.31 -19.60 14.58
CA ARG A 18 1.92 -19.98 14.87
C ARG A 18 1.02 -20.04 13.63
N LEU A 19 1.27 -19.21 12.63
CA LEU A 19 0.53 -19.21 11.37
C LEU A 19 1.23 -20.12 10.34
N GLU A 20 0.52 -21.12 9.82
CA GLU A 20 1.01 -22.00 8.76
C GLU A 20 0.43 -21.63 7.38
N SER A 21 -0.74 -20.96 7.35
CA SER A 21 -1.42 -20.52 6.13
C SER A 21 -2.35 -19.31 6.36
N SER A 22 -2.77 -18.64 5.28
CA SER A 22 -3.74 -17.53 5.33
C SER A 22 -5.10 -17.90 5.94
N CYS A 23 -5.44 -19.20 5.98
CA CYS A 23 -6.66 -19.72 6.60
C CYS A 23 -6.64 -19.65 8.14
N ASP A 24 -5.47 -19.43 8.74
CA ASP A 24 -5.30 -19.38 10.20
C ASP A 24 -5.66 -18.01 10.79
N LEU A 25 -5.86 -16.99 9.94
CA LEU A 25 -6.26 -15.64 10.33
C LEU A 25 -7.75 -15.57 10.70
N GLN A 26 -8.07 -14.78 11.73
CA GLN A 26 -9.39 -14.77 12.39
C GLN A 26 -10.34 -13.69 11.83
N THR A 27 -9.89 -12.93 10.83
CA THR A 27 -10.60 -11.81 10.22
C THR A 27 -10.72 -11.99 8.71
N SER A 28 -11.70 -11.31 8.09
CA SER A 28 -11.84 -11.30 6.62
C SER A 28 -10.76 -10.48 5.90
N ALA A 29 -9.73 -10.01 6.63
CA ALA A 29 -8.72 -9.11 6.12
C ALA A 29 -8.01 -9.73 4.89
N THR A 30 -7.67 -11.02 4.93
CA THR A 30 -7.08 -11.77 3.80
C THR A 30 -8.00 -11.89 2.57
N SER A 31 -9.30 -11.96 2.80
CA SER A 31 -10.32 -12.13 1.75
C SER A 31 -10.66 -10.85 0.99
N CYS A 32 -10.23 -9.68 1.48
CA CYS A 32 -10.40 -8.40 0.79
C CYS A 32 -9.73 -8.40 -0.62
N SER A 33 -8.77 -9.30 -0.83
CA SER A 33 -8.07 -9.58 -2.10
C SER A 33 -8.98 -10.00 -3.25
N LEU A 34 -10.10 -10.69 -2.98
CA LEU A 34 -10.93 -11.34 -4.01
C LEU A 34 -12.06 -10.43 -4.55
N ALA A 35 -12.26 -9.26 -3.94
CA ALA A 35 -13.36 -8.35 -4.30
C ALA A 35 -13.00 -7.32 -5.38
N CYS A 36 -11.73 -7.24 -5.83
CA CYS A 36 -11.33 -6.39 -6.94
C CYS A 36 -11.54 -7.14 -8.26
N SER A 37 -12.68 -6.94 -8.88
CA SER A 37 -13.15 -7.70 -10.05
C SER A 37 -12.41 -7.44 -11.37
N ASN A 38 -11.21 -6.84 -11.39
CA ASN A 38 -10.36 -6.69 -12.58
C ASN A 38 -8.90 -6.43 -12.16
N LEU A 39 -8.09 -7.48 -11.98
CA LEU A 39 -6.64 -7.32 -11.83
C LEU A 39 -6.01 -7.01 -13.20
N PRO A 40 -5.00 -6.12 -13.28
CA PRO A 40 -4.23 -5.93 -14.50
C PRO A 40 -3.68 -7.24 -15.07
N ARG A 41 -3.55 -7.31 -16.39
CA ARG A 41 -3.08 -8.53 -17.07
C ARG A 41 -1.68 -8.89 -16.62
N SER A 42 -0.77 -7.92 -16.58
CA SER A 42 0.62 -8.11 -16.14
C SER A 42 0.71 -8.68 -14.71
N LEU A 43 -0.15 -8.19 -13.82
CA LEU A 43 -0.19 -8.63 -12.42
C LEU A 43 -0.73 -10.05 -12.30
N THR A 44 -1.78 -10.37 -13.04
CA THR A 44 -2.36 -11.73 -13.08
C THR A 44 -1.33 -12.73 -13.61
N GLU A 45 -0.60 -12.36 -14.66
CA GLU A 45 0.49 -13.15 -15.21
C GLU A 45 1.62 -13.32 -14.18
N ALA A 46 2.10 -12.23 -13.58
CA ALA A 46 3.15 -12.28 -12.57
C ALA A 46 2.79 -13.21 -11.41
N LEU A 47 1.57 -13.10 -10.87
CA LEU A 47 1.08 -13.95 -9.79
C LEU A 47 0.99 -15.44 -10.19
N SER A 48 0.64 -15.74 -11.44
CA SER A 48 0.55 -17.12 -11.94
C SER A 48 1.91 -17.83 -12.05
N LEU A 49 2.99 -17.05 -12.08
CA LEU A 49 4.36 -17.56 -12.21
C LEU A 49 5.03 -17.78 -10.84
N ILE A 50 4.40 -17.36 -9.75
CA ILE A 50 4.99 -17.46 -8.40
C ILE A 50 4.98 -18.90 -7.90
N HIS A 51 6.08 -19.32 -7.28
CA HIS A 51 6.21 -20.67 -6.74
C HIS A 51 5.09 -20.98 -5.71
N PRO A 52 4.39 -22.13 -5.80
CA PRO A 52 3.26 -22.43 -4.92
C PRO A 52 3.59 -22.39 -3.41
N GLU A 53 4.80 -22.78 -3.01
CA GLU A 53 5.22 -22.72 -1.60
C GLU A 53 5.35 -21.29 -1.07
N VAL A 54 5.70 -20.33 -1.93
CA VAL A 54 5.73 -18.91 -1.57
C VAL A 54 4.31 -18.40 -1.31
N ILE A 55 3.35 -18.79 -2.18
CA ILE A 55 1.94 -18.41 -2.07
C ILE A 55 1.31 -18.98 -0.80
N LYS A 56 1.61 -20.23 -0.44
CA LYS A 56 1.02 -20.91 0.72
C LYS A 56 1.30 -20.17 2.05
N ARG A 57 2.42 -19.45 2.13
CA ARG A 57 2.89 -18.72 3.34
C ARG A 57 2.60 -17.22 3.29
N PHE A 58 1.59 -16.80 2.53
CA PHE A 58 1.20 -15.39 2.41
C PHE A 58 0.06 -15.04 3.38
N PHE A 59 0.15 -13.87 4.02
CA PHE A 59 -0.79 -13.44 5.08
C PHE A 59 -1.40 -12.03 4.86
N GLY A 60 -1.25 -11.45 3.67
CA GLY A 60 -1.73 -10.09 3.38
C GLY A 60 -3.22 -9.98 3.04
N CYS A 61 -3.73 -8.74 3.01
CA CYS A 61 -5.15 -8.43 2.84
C CYS A 61 -5.58 -8.09 1.40
N GLY A 62 -4.64 -8.17 0.46
CA GLY A 62 -4.83 -7.72 -0.91
C GLY A 62 -3.54 -7.89 -1.72
N LEU A 63 -3.44 -7.14 -2.82
CA LEU A 63 -2.16 -6.83 -3.44
C LEU A 63 -2.18 -5.36 -3.85
N PRO A 64 -1.54 -4.46 -3.07
CA PRO A 64 -1.40 -3.06 -3.45
C PRO A 64 -0.52 -2.98 -4.71
N PHE A 65 -1.16 -2.83 -5.88
CA PHE A 65 -0.46 -2.75 -7.16
C PHE A 65 -0.44 -1.31 -7.68
N PRO A 66 0.70 -0.60 -7.54
CA PRO A 66 0.89 0.68 -8.22
C PRO A 66 1.13 0.47 -9.72
N ALA A 67 0.55 1.34 -10.55
CA ALA A 67 0.83 1.35 -11.98
C ALA A 67 2.27 1.83 -12.28
N LYS A 68 2.75 1.53 -13.50
CA LYS A 68 4.03 1.99 -14.05
C LYS A 68 5.24 1.62 -13.18
N LEU A 69 5.54 0.32 -13.09
CA LEU A 69 6.65 -0.19 -12.26
C LEU A 69 7.91 -0.57 -13.05
N GLU A 70 7.84 -0.64 -14.38
CA GLU A 70 8.97 -1.06 -15.19
C GLU A 70 10.21 -0.18 -14.94
N GLY A 71 11.36 -0.82 -14.68
CA GLY A 71 12.63 -0.17 -14.34
C GLY A 71 12.72 0.42 -12.93
N CYS A 72 11.66 0.35 -12.11
CA CYS A 72 11.66 0.94 -10.77
C CYS A 72 12.51 0.13 -9.78
N ARG A 73 13.05 0.84 -8.78
CA ARG A 73 13.56 0.24 -7.54
C ARG A 73 12.44 0.24 -6.49
N VAL A 74 11.98 -0.95 -6.15
CA VAL A 74 10.85 -1.18 -5.24
C VAL A 74 11.34 -1.74 -3.91
N LEU A 75 10.84 -1.20 -2.80
CA LEU A 75 11.04 -1.76 -1.47
C LEU A 75 9.71 -2.28 -0.92
N ASP A 76 9.65 -3.57 -0.62
CA ASP A 76 8.49 -4.26 -0.04
C ASP A 76 8.66 -4.36 1.48
N LEU A 77 7.88 -3.58 2.22
CA LEU A 77 7.91 -3.50 3.68
C LEU A 77 7.05 -4.61 4.29
N GLY A 78 7.69 -5.50 5.06
CA GLY A 78 7.06 -6.71 5.61
C GLY A 78 6.84 -7.77 4.53
N SER A 79 7.90 -8.07 3.78
CA SER A 79 7.83 -8.93 2.59
C SER A 79 7.40 -10.37 2.86
N GLY A 80 7.46 -10.82 4.12
CA GLY A 80 7.09 -12.18 4.52
C GLY A 80 7.86 -13.24 3.73
N SER A 81 7.13 -14.20 3.14
CA SER A 81 7.68 -15.26 2.27
C SER A 81 8.04 -14.78 0.84
N GLY A 82 7.77 -13.51 0.53
CA GLY A 82 8.19 -12.87 -0.72
C GLY A 82 7.17 -12.93 -1.87
N ARG A 83 5.91 -13.33 -1.65
CA ARG A 83 4.89 -13.39 -2.72
C ARG A 83 4.82 -12.08 -3.51
N ASP A 84 4.64 -10.98 -2.80
CA ASP A 84 4.47 -9.65 -3.39
C ASP A 84 5.79 -9.20 -4.02
N SER A 85 6.90 -9.35 -3.30
CA SER A 85 8.26 -9.11 -3.82
C SER A 85 8.56 -9.83 -5.15
N PHE A 86 8.22 -11.11 -5.29
CA PHE A 86 8.44 -11.87 -6.53
C PHE A 86 7.49 -11.44 -7.65
N ALA A 87 6.24 -11.11 -7.32
CA ALA A 87 5.31 -10.54 -8.31
C ALA A 87 5.84 -9.20 -8.83
N PHE A 88 6.30 -8.31 -7.94
CA PHE A 88 6.91 -7.05 -8.33
C PHE A 88 8.22 -7.24 -9.09
N SER A 89 9.02 -8.26 -8.77
CA SER A 89 10.24 -8.61 -9.51
C SER A 89 9.95 -8.87 -10.99
N LYS A 90 8.82 -9.50 -11.32
CA LYS A 90 8.36 -9.66 -12.70
C LYS A 90 7.91 -8.33 -13.33
N LEU A 91 7.19 -7.51 -12.57
CA LEU A 91 6.58 -6.25 -13.04
C LEU A 91 7.59 -5.13 -13.27
N VAL A 92 8.64 -5.06 -12.46
CA VAL A 92 9.72 -4.08 -12.64
C VAL A 92 10.63 -4.45 -13.81
N GLY A 93 10.58 -5.69 -14.29
CA GLY A 93 11.38 -6.17 -15.40
C GLY A 93 12.87 -6.38 -15.05
N PRO A 94 13.69 -6.83 -16.01
CA PRO A 94 15.10 -7.16 -15.78
C PRO A 94 15.96 -5.94 -15.39
N ASN A 95 15.51 -4.73 -15.73
CA ASN A 95 16.21 -3.48 -15.43
C ASN A 95 15.77 -2.83 -14.10
N GLY A 96 14.68 -3.32 -13.50
CA GLY A 96 14.21 -2.89 -12.20
C GLY A 96 14.81 -3.71 -11.07
N GLN A 97 14.54 -3.33 -9.83
CA GLN A 97 15.01 -4.06 -8.65
C GLN A 97 13.93 -4.11 -7.58
N VAL A 98 13.85 -5.22 -6.86
CA VAL A 98 12.99 -5.37 -5.69
C VAL A 98 13.81 -5.76 -4.47
N THR A 99 13.60 -5.07 -3.36
CA THR A 99 14.14 -5.46 -2.05
C THR A 99 12.99 -5.73 -1.12
N GLY A 100 12.89 -6.96 -0.60
CA GLY A 100 11.99 -7.30 0.49
C GLY A 100 12.66 -7.15 1.84
N ILE A 101 12.00 -6.51 2.81
CA ILE A 101 12.47 -6.43 4.20
C ILE A 101 11.43 -7.05 5.14
N ASP A 102 11.89 -7.92 6.04
CA ASP A 102 11.07 -8.53 7.08
C ASP A 102 11.87 -8.72 8.37
N MET A 103 11.21 -8.65 9.52
CA MET A 103 11.86 -8.84 10.82
C MET A 103 12.09 -10.31 11.17
N THR A 104 11.46 -11.23 10.45
CA THR A 104 11.40 -12.67 10.73
C THR A 104 12.44 -13.43 9.91
N GLU A 105 13.49 -13.90 10.57
CA GLU A 105 14.62 -14.58 9.90
C GLU A 105 14.19 -15.84 9.14
N GLN A 106 13.22 -16.59 9.68
CA GLN A 106 12.68 -17.79 9.02
C GLN A 106 12.02 -17.46 7.68
N LEU A 107 11.28 -16.35 7.61
CA LEU A 107 10.59 -15.91 6.39
C LEU A 107 11.58 -15.38 5.35
N ILE A 108 12.59 -14.62 5.78
CA ILE A 108 13.69 -14.17 4.91
C ILE A 108 14.47 -15.35 4.35
N THR A 109 14.80 -16.33 5.18
CA THR A 109 15.49 -17.55 4.76
C THR A 109 14.67 -18.32 3.73
N ALA A 110 13.37 -18.51 3.98
CA ALA A 110 12.47 -19.14 3.03
C ALA A 110 12.38 -18.36 1.69
N SER A 111 12.27 -17.03 1.75
CA SER A 111 12.21 -16.17 0.56
C SER A 111 13.47 -16.32 -0.31
N ARG A 112 14.66 -16.33 0.32
CA ARG A 112 15.95 -16.47 -0.38
C ARG A 112 16.07 -17.78 -1.16
N GLN A 113 15.44 -18.86 -0.70
CA GLN A 113 15.47 -20.16 -1.40
C GLN A 113 14.81 -20.12 -2.79
N PHE A 114 13.88 -19.19 -3.02
CA PHE A 114 13.15 -19.09 -4.29
C PHE A 114 13.68 -18.01 -5.23
N VAL A 115 14.76 -17.31 -4.89
CA VAL A 115 15.33 -16.26 -5.75
C VAL A 115 15.78 -16.82 -7.10
N GLU A 116 16.59 -17.87 -7.09
CA GLU A 116 17.07 -18.52 -8.32
C GLU A 116 15.92 -19.14 -9.14
N TYR A 117 14.91 -19.68 -8.47
CA TYR A 117 13.71 -20.20 -9.14
C TYR A 117 13.04 -19.10 -9.97
N HIS A 118 12.73 -17.95 -9.35
CA HIS A 118 12.01 -16.88 -10.02
C HIS A 118 12.87 -16.18 -11.08
N GLN A 119 14.17 -15.99 -10.85
CA GLN A 119 15.12 -15.53 -11.87
C GLN A 119 14.99 -16.39 -13.15
N LYS A 120 15.12 -17.72 -13.02
CA LYS A 120 15.01 -18.65 -14.16
C LYS A 120 13.61 -18.66 -14.77
N LYS A 121 12.58 -18.65 -13.92
CA LYS A 121 11.17 -18.66 -14.34
C LYS A 121 10.81 -17.42 -15.17
N PHE A 122 11.41 -16.27 -14.84
CA PHE A 122 11.19 -15.00 -15.54
C PHE A 122 12.13 -14.80 -16.73
N GLY A 123 13.16 -15.64 -16.88
CA GLY A 123 14.13 -15.59 -17.97
C GLY A 123 15.17 -14.48 -17.81
N TYR A 124 15.52 -14.12 -16.57
CA TYR A 124 16.51 -13.07 -16.28
C TYR A 124 17.92 -13.65 -16.17
N GLU A 125 18.90 -12.91 -16.69
CA GLU A 125 20.32 -13.28 -16.60
C GLU A 125 20.79 -13.29 -15.14
N GLU A 126 20.38 -12.29 -14.36
CA GLU A 126 20.70 -12.13 -12.94
C GLU A 126 19.42 -11.94 -12.12
N PRO A 127 19.41 -12.31 -10.82
CA PRO A 127 18.27 -12.04 -9.96
C PRO A 127 18.12 -10.53 -9.73
N ASN A 128 16.90 -10.03 -9.94
CA ASN A 128 16.56 -8.63 -9.67
C ASN A 128 15.81 -8.43 -8.34
N VAL A 129 15.75 -9.47 -7.50
CA VAL A 129 15.08 -9.48 -6.20
C VAL A 129 16.04 -9.91 -5.10
N SER A 130 16.01 -9.20 -3.98
CA SER A 130 16.81 -9.51 -2.79
C SER A 130 15.98 -9.37 -1.52
N PHE A 131 16.41 -10.06 -0.46
CA PHE A 131 15.70 -10.07 0.83
C PHE A 131 16.64 -9.76 1.98
N ILE A 132 16.24 -8.83 2.85
CA ILE A 132 17.03 -8.34 3.97
C ILE A 132 16.23 -8.54 5.26
N GLN A 133 16.89 -9.04 6.30
CA GLN A 133 16.28 -9.07 7.63
C GLN A 133 16.44 -7.69 8.28
N GLY A 134 15.34 -7.12 8.77
CA GLY A 134 15.39 -5.84 9.46
C GLY A 134 14.02 -5.34 9.92
N TYR A 135 14.01 -4.18 10.55
CA TYR A 135 12.79 -3.50 10.98
C TYR A 135 12.48 -2.36 10.02
N MET A 136 11.22 -2.21 9.62
CA MET A 136 10.80 -1.11 8.74
C MET A 136 10.87 0.26 9.45
N GLU A 137 10.91 0.30 10.79
CA GLU A 137 11.22 1.49 11.58
C GLU A 137 12.71 1.92 11.48
N LYS A 138 13.58 1.08 10.90
CA LYS A 138 15.05 1.23 10.91
C LYS A 138 15.69 0.90 9.56
N LEU A 139 15.09 1.37 8.46
CA LEU A 139 15.56 1.07 7.09
C LEU A 139 17.04 1.43 6.85
N GLY A 140 17.51 2.55 7.42
CA GLY A 140 18.92 2.94 7.32
C GLY A 140 19.88 1.94 7.98
N GLU A 141 19.52 1.35 9.13
CA GLU A 141 20.32 0.31 9.79
C GLU A 141 20.34 -0.99 8.97
N ALA A 142 19.27 -1.27 8.23
CA ALA A 142 19.19 -2.40 7.31
C ALA A 142 19.95 -2.17 5.98
N GLY A 143 20.65 -1.04 5.84
CA GLY A 143 21.47 -0.72 4.66
C GLY A 143 20.70 -0.09 3.50
N ILE A 144 19.44 0.30 3.69
CA ILE A 144 18.68 1.00 2.66
C ILE A 144 19.10 2.48 2.64
N GLN A 145 19.58 2.92 1.47
CA GLN A 145 20.09 4.27 1.30
C GLN A 145 18.96 5.31 1.23
N ARG A 146 19.26 6.53 1.67
CA ARG A 146 18.36 7.68 1.48
C ARG A 146 18.17 7.96 -0.01
N ASP A 147 17.00 8.47 -0.37
CA ASP A 147 16.70 8.95 -1.73
C ASP A 147 17.04 7.92 -2.84
N SER A 148 16.80 6.64 -2.57
CA SER A 148 17.26 5.53 -3.40
C SER A 148 16.14 4.73 -4.04
N MET A 149 14.93 4.76 -3.46
CA MET A 149 13.77 3.97 -3.89
C MET A 149 12.78 4.82 -4.68
N ASP A 150 12.20 4.22 -5.73
CA ASP A 150 11.15 4.85 -6.54
C ASP A 150 9.77 4.60 -5.93
N VAL A 151 9.53 3.37 -5.44
CA VAL A 151 8.25 2.95 -4.89
C VAL A 151 8.49 2.10 -3.64
N LEU A 152 7.80 2.42 -2.55
CA LEU A 152 7.65 1.57 -1.38
C LEU A 152 6.27 0.95 -1.40
N ILE A 153 6.20 -0.33 -1.10
CA ILE A 153 4.95 -1.09 -1.05
C ILE A 153 4.82 -1.73 0.33
N SER A 154 3.60 -1.78 0.85
CA SER A 154 3.31 -2.49 2.09
C SER A 154 1.88 -3.01 2.08
N ASN A 155 1.69 -4.21 2.64
CA ASN A 155 0.42 -4.90 2.59
C ASN A 155 0.05 -5.44 3.97
N CYS A 156 -0.79 -4.70 4.70
CA CYS A 156 -1.35 -5.08 6.00
C CYS A 156 -0.33 -5.31 7.13
N VAL A 157 0.81 -4.63 7.11
CA VAL A 157 1.85 -4.78 8.15
C VAL A 157 2.15 -3.50 8.92
N ILE A 158 1.82 -2.31 8.40
CA ILE A 158 2.07 -1.04 9.12
C ILE A 158 1.18 -0.97 10.37
N CYS A 159 -0.03 -1.53 10.36
CA CYS A 159 -0.87 -1.66 11.55
C CYS A 159 -0.19 -2.46 12.67
N LEU A 160 0.68 -3.43 12.34
CA LEU A 160 1.43 -4.26 13.29
C LEU A 160 2.63 -3.52 13.91
N CYS A 161 3.07 -2.41 13.32
CA CYS A 161 4.20 -1.65 13.83
C CYS A 161 3.81 -0.76 15.02
N PRO A 162 4.57 -0.80 16.14
CA PRO A 162 4.28 0.02 17.31
C PRO A 162 4.53 1.52 17.06
N ASP A 163 5.58 1.85 16.30
CA ASP A 163 5.97 3.23 15.98
C ASP A 163 5.74 3.54 14.49
N LYS A 164 4.49 3.88 14.16
CA LYS A 164 4.08 4.19 12.77
C LYS A 164 4.70 5.48 12.25
N THR A 165 5.00 6.43 13.15
CA THR A 165 5.71 7.66 12.80
C THR A 165 7.11 7.34 12.31
N ALA A 166 7.84 6.45 13.00
CA ALA A 166 9.15 6.00 12.56
C ALA A 166 9.09 5.27 11.20
N VAL A 167 8.08 4.42 10.98
CA VAL A 167 7.88 3.76 9.67
C VAL A 167 7.72 4.78 8.55
N LEU A 168 6.77 5.72 8.69
CA LEU A 168 6.55 6.74 7.66
C LEU A 168 7.77 7.64 7.48
N GLN A 169 8.46 7.99 8.56
CA GLN A 169 9.68 8.79 8.48
C GLN A 169 10.81 8.08 7.74
N GLN A 170 11.02 6.77 7.98
CA GLN A 170 11.99 5.99 7.24
C GLN A 170 11.58 5.82 5.78
N ALA A 171 10.30 5.56 5.50
CA ALA A 171 9.78 5.50 4.14
C ALA A 171 10.06 6.80 3.37
N TYR A 172 9.78 7.95 3.98
CA TYR A 172 10.08 9.26 3.41
C TYR A 172 11.58 9.47 3.16
N ASN A 173 12.44 9.01 4.09
CA ASN A 173 13.89 9.17 3.96
C ASN A 173 14.47 8.37 2.79
N VAL A 174 13.96 7.17 2.51
CA VAL A 174 14.51 6.29 1.47
C VAL A 174 13.92 6.54 0.08
N LEU A 175 12.73 7.14 0.00
CA LEU A 175 12.11 7.52 -1.27
C LEU A 175 12.87 8.67 -1.93
N LYS A 176 13.00 8.62 -3.27
CA LYS A 176 13.43 9.77 -4.09
C LYS A 176 12.39 10.90 -4.05
N ASP A 177 12.77 12.09 -4.51
CA ASP A 177 11.77 13.12 -4.86
C ASP A 177 10.84 12.59 -5.96
N GLY A 178 9.53 12.80 -5.80
CA GLY A 178 8.50 12.17 -6.65
C GLY A 178 8.28 10.67 -6.40
N GLY A 179 9.03 10.07 -5.47
CA GLY A 179 8.85 8.69 -5.03
C GLY A 179 7.55 8.49 -4.26
N GLU A 180 7.07 7.25 -4.25
CA GLU A 180 5.74 6.91 -3.74
C GLU A 180 5.78 5.82 -2.67
N LEU A 181 5.04 6.02 -1.57
CA LEU A 181 4.58 4.93 -0.70
C LEU A 181 3.16 4.53 -1.11
N TYR A 182 3.00 3.32 -1.65
CA TYR A 182 1.73 2.75 -2.10
C TYR A 182 1.40 1.53 -1.25
N PHE A 183 0.38 1.61 -0.38
CA PHE A 183 0.17 0.58 0.63
C PHE A 183 -1.30 0.34 0.94
N SER A 184 -1.62 -0.91 1.28
CA SER A 184 -2.92 -1.31 1.82
C SER A 184 -2.77 -1.61 3.30
N ASP A 185 -3.68 -1.12 4.15
CA ASP A 185 -3.64 -1.40 5.59
C ASP A 185 -5.03 -1.40 6.24
N MET A 186 -5.08 -1.87 7.49
CA MET A 186 -6.28 -1.87 8.33
C MET A 186 -6.43 -0.54 9.07
N TYR A 187 -7.62 0.07 8.92
CA TYR A 187 -8.00 1.31 9.58
C TYR A 187 -9.22 1.13 10.48
N ALA A 188 -9.19 1.79 11.63
CA ALA A 188 -10.28 1.84 12.59
C ALA A 188 -11.19 3.05 12.33
N SER A 189 -12.48 2.87 12.63
CA SER A 189 -13.50 3.93 12.55
C SER A 189 -13.37 5.00 13.64
N SER A 190 -12.64 4.71 14.71
CA SER A 190 -12.32 5.61 15.82
C SER A 190 -10.95 5.26 16.41
N VAL A 191 -10.46 6.06 17.36
CA VAL A 191 -9.18 5.80 18.04
C VAL A 191 -9.27 4.49 18.81
N VAL A 192 -8.35 3.56 18.53
CA VAL A 192 -8.29 2.26 19.21
C VAL A 192 -7.97 2.47 20.70
N PRO A 193 -8.82 1.97 21.62
CA PRO A 193 -8.59 2.06 23.06
C PRO A 193 -7.33 1.32 23.53
N ASP A 194 -6.74 1.79 24.63
CA ASP A 194 -5.48 1.24 25.13
C ASP A 194 -5.57 -0.20 25.60
N HIS A 195 -6.73 -0.66 26.08
CA HIS A 195 -6.90 -2.07 26.45
C HIS A 195 -6.83 -3.00 25.22
N MET A 196 -7.29 -2.55 24.05
CA MET A 196 -7.18 -3.31 22.79
C MET A 196 -5.75 -3.31 22.26
N LYS A 197 -5.02 -2.19 22.38
CA LYS A 197 -3.58 -2.11 22.03
C LYS A 197 -2.71 -3.04 22.87
N GLN A 198 -3.17 -3.36 24.09
CA GLN A 198 -2.46 -4.23 25.03
C GLN A 198 -2.85 -5.71 24.87
N ASP A 199 -3.90 -6.03 24.12
CA ASP A 199 -4.29 -7.40 23.84
C ASP A 199 -3.42 -7.97 22.70
N PRO A 200 -2.59 -8.99 22.97
CA PRO A 200 -1.65 -9.52 21.98
C PRO A 200 -2.33 -10.20 20.80
N VAL A 201 -3.57 -10.70 20.96
CA VAL A 201 -4.33 -11.32 19.87
C VAL A 201 -4.91 -10.24 18.97
N LEU A 202 -5.55 -9.21 19.55
CA LEU A 202 -6.04 -8.08 18.75
C LEU A 202 -4.90 -7.37 18.01
N TRP A 203 -3.73 -7.22 18.65
CA TRP A 203 -2.55 -6.67 17.99
C TRP A 203 -2.07 -7.57 16.85
N GLY A 204 -1.97 -8.88 17.09
CA GLY A 204 -1.54 -9.86 16.09
C GLY A 204 -2.46 -9.94 14.86
N GLU A 205 -3.75 -9.63 15.02
CA GLU A 205 -4.72 -9.51 13.92
C GLU A 205 -4.76 -8.10 13.29
N GLY A 206 -3.85 -7.19 13.66
CA GLY A 206 -3.80 -5.81 13.16
C GLY A 206 -4.83 -4.85 13.78
N MET A 207 -5.87 -5.39 14.43
CA MET A 207 -6.98 -4.63 15.01
C MET A 207 -6.54 -3.69 16.14
N GLY A 208 -5.69 -4.17 17.04
CA GLY A 208 -5.18 -3.41 18.18
C GLY A 208 -4.22 -2.30 17.76
N GLY A 209 -3.52 -2.49 16.63
CA GLY A 209 -2.55 -1.54 16.10
C GLY A 209 -3.09 -0.62 15.00
N SER A 210 -4.32 -0.81 14.53
CA SER A 210 -4.92 -0.01 13.46
C SER A 210 -4.96 1.48 13.80
N LEU A 211 -4.66 2.33 12.83
CA LEU A 211 -4.84 3.78 12.97
C LEU A 211 -6.33 4.14 12.87
N PHE A 212 -6.76 5.15 13.61
CA PHE A 212 -7.95 5.87 13.23
C PHE A 212 -7.70 6.53 11.88
N TRP A 213 -8.58 6.32 10.89
CA TRP A 213 -8.32 6.71 9.51
C TRP A 213 -7.96 8.19 9.32
N LYS A 214 -8.46 9.11 10.17
CA LYS A 214 -8.10 10.54 10.10
C LYS A 214 -6.67 10.80 10.55
N ASP A 215 -6.15 10.01 11.49
CA ASP A 215 -4.80 10.19 12.03
C ASP A 215 -3.73 9.93 10.97
N LEU A 216 -4.04 9.13 9.93
CA LEU A 216 -3.15 8.95 8.78
C LEU A 216 -2.83 10.28 8.09
N ILE A 217 -3.81 11.17 7.95
CA ILE A 217 -3.66 12.45 7.24
C ILE A 217 -2.68 13.34 8.01
N SER A 218 -2.94 13.53 9.30
CA SER A 218 -2.07 14.28 10.20
C SER A 218 -0.66 13.69 10.26
N LEU A 219 -0.56 12.36 10.32
CA LEU A 219 0.73 11.67 10.38
C LEU A 219 1.53 11.87 9.09
N ALA A 220 0.91 11.68 7.93
CA ALA A 220 1.54 11.88 6.63
C ALA A 220 2.09 13.30 6.49
N HIS A 221 1.28 14.30 6.82
CA HIS A 221 1.69 15.70 6.80
C HIS A 221 2.81 16.02 7.79
N SER A 222 2.77 15.43 8.99
CA SER A 222 3.82 15.66 10.01
C SER A 222 5.21 15.16 9.58
N VAL A 223 5.25 14.12 8.74
CA VAL A 223 6.48 13.55 8.17
C VAL A 223 6.94 14.32 6.93
N GLY A 224 6.01 14.96 6.22
CA GLY A 224 6.27 15.72 4.99
C GLY A 224 5.79 15.06 3.70
N PHE A 225 5.01 13.97 3.78
CA PHE A 225 4.34 13.41 2.60
C PHE A 225 3.26 14.37 2.07
N SER A 226 2.91 14.21 0.80
CA SER A 226 1.70 14.77 0.22
C SER A 226 0.46 14.36 1.00
N THR A 227 -0.67 15.04 0.76
CA THR A 227 -1.97 14.54 1.23
C THR A 227 -2.17 13.09 0.78
N PRO A 228 -2.58 12.16 1.68
CA PRO A 228 -2.84 10.78 1.30
C PRO A 228 -3.93 10.70 0.22
N ARG A 229 -3.76 9.81 -0.76
CA ARG A 229 -4.75 9.58 -1.81
C ARG A 229 -5.33 8.18 -1.69
N LEU A 230 -6.62 8.07 -1.37
CA LEU A 230 -7.31 6.79 -1.22
C LEU A 230 -7.63 6.21 -2.61
N VAL A 231 -7.17 4.98 -2.89
CA VAL A 231 -7.35 4.28 -4.18
C VAL A 231 -8.50 3.29 -4.14
N SER A 232 -8.52 2.45 -3.11
CA SER A 232 -9.50 1.39 -2.96
C SER A 232 -9.78 1.16 -1.48
N ALA A 233 -10.97 0.65 -1.18
CA ALA A 233 -11.33 0.27 0.17
C ALA A 233 -12.37 -0.86 0.18
N SER A 234 -12.37 -1.63 1.26
CA SER A 234 -13.34 -2.68 1.57
C SER A 234 -13.57 -2.76 3.07
N HIS A 235 -14.77 -3.16 3.48
CA HIS A 235 -15.04 -3.46 4.89
C HIS A 235 -14.29 -4.72 5.33
N ILE A 236 -13.85 -4.73 6.59
CA ILE A 236 -13.29 -5.92 7.23
C ILE A 236 -14.31 -6.44 8.23
N GLU A 237 -14.72 -7.69 8.05
CA GLU A 237 -15.62 -8.40 8.93
C GLU A 237 -14.82 -9.23 9.95
N VAL A 238 -15.18 -9.05 11.22
CA VAL A 238 -14.64 -9.84 12.34
C VAL A 238 -15.61 -10.98 12.60
N HIS A 239 -15.27 -12.18 12.12
CA HIS A 239 -16.13 -13.36 12.24
C HIS A 239 -15.99 -14.05 13.60
N ASN A 240 -14.82 -13.95 14.24
CA ASN A 240 -14.62 -14.51 15.57
C ASN A 240 -15.42 -13.73 16.62
N ILE A 241 -16.33 -14.41 17.32
CA ILE A 241 -17.23 -13.82 18.31
C ILE A 241 -16.44 -13.21 19.48
N GLN A 242 -15.40 -13.88 19.98
CA GLN A 242 -14.58 -13.39 21.09
C GLN A 242 -13.80 -12.12 20.70
N LEU A 243 -13.27 -12.06 19.47
CA LEU A 243 -12.60 -10.86 18.96
C LEU A 243 -13.60 -9.72 18.77
N LYS A 244 -14.81 -10.02 18.29
CA LYS A 244 -15.87 -9.04 18.12
C LYS A 244 -16.32 -8.45 19.45
N GLU A 245 -16.46 -9.27 20.49
CA GLU A 245 -16.76 -8.82 21.86
C GLU A 245 -15.65 -7.90 22.40
N LYS A 246 -14.38 -8.25 22.18
CA LYS A 246 -13.24 -7.42 22.58
C LYS A 246 -13.12 -6.12 21.78
N ALA A 247 -13.52 -6.12 20.51
CA ALA A 247 -13.46 -4.96 19.63
C ALA A 247 -14.60 -3.96 19.87
N GLY A 248 -15.70 -4.40 20.49
CA GLY A 248 -16.87 -3.57 20.75
C GLY A 248 -17.47 -2.99 19.47
N ASP A 249 -17.76 -1.69 19.49
CA ASP A 249 -18.39 -0.98 18.37
C ASP A 249 -17.41 -0.50 17.29
N ILE A 250 -16.11 -0.80 17.42
CA ILE A 250 -15.10 -0.36 16.47
C ILE A 250 -15.24 -1.16 15.17
N LYS A 251 -15.56 -0.44 14.10
CA LYS A 251 -15.55 -0.96 12.73
C LYS A 251 -14.16 -0.83 12.11
N TYR A 252 -13.83 -1.75 11.22
CA TYR A 252 -12.57 -1.81 10.50
C TYR A 252 -12.78 -1.82 8.98
N ALA A 253 -11.89 -1.15 8.27
CA ALA A 253 -11.84 -1.17 6.81
C ALA A 253 -10.40 -1.37 6.34
N SER A 254 -10.23 -2.08 5.23
CA SER A 254 -9.00 -2.08 4.45
C SER A 254 -9.02 -0.85 3.56
N GLY A 255 -7.93 -0.09 3.56
CA GLY A 255 -7.76 1.08 2.69
C GLY A 255 -6.41 1.02 1.98
N THR A 256 -6.42 1.17 0.66
CA THR A 256 -5.20 1.35 -0.15
C THR A 256 -4.96 2.83 -0.38
N TYR A 257 -3.83 3.34 0.09
CA TYR A 257 -3.44 4.73 -0.04
C TYR A 257 -2.14 4.88 -0.83
N ARG A 258 -1.98 6.08 -1.38
CA ARG A 258 -0.77 6.54 -2.04
C ARG A 258 -0.31 7.84 -1.39
N LEU A 259 0.96 7.90 -1.02
CA LEU A 259 1.60 9.09 -0.45
C LEU A 259 2.85 9.38 -1.28
N PHE A 260 2.99 10.62 -1.76
CA PHE A 260 4.15 11.02 -2.55
C PHE A 260 5.11 11.87 -1.72
N LYS A 261 6.40 11.66 -1.93
CA LYS A 261 7.44 12.57 -1.43
C LYS A 261 7.59 13.73 -2.39
N LEU A 262 7.39 14.95 -1.87
CA LEU A 262 7.57 16.20 -2.60
C LEU A 262 8.55 17.07 -1.82
N LEU A 263 9.77 17.24 -2.32
CA LEU A 263 10.77 18.09 -1.66
C LEU A 263 10.39 19.57 -1.70
N GLN A 264 9.71 19.99 -2.77
CA GLN A 264 9.20 21.35 -2.90
C GLN A 264 7.72 21.39 -2.58
N LYS A 265 7.31 22.39 -1.81
CA LYS A 265 5.88 22.65 -1.59
C LYS A 265 5.23 22.97 -2.94
N PRO A 266 4.06 22.39 -3.24
CA PRO A 266 3.30 22.78 -4.41
C PRO A 266 3.06 24.29 -4.44
N GLY A 267 3.05 24.86 -5.64
CA GLY A 267 2.65 26.25 -5.85
C GLY A 267 1.17 26.47 -5.54
N ARG A 268 0.63 27.63 -5.94
CA ARG A 268 -0.81 27.93 -5.82
C ARG A 268 -1.60 27.60 -7.08
N SER A 269 -0.93 27.54 -8.23
CA SER A 269 -1.56 27.25 -9.51
C SER A 269 -1.81 25.75 -9.70
N GLY A 270 -3.04 25.40 -10.04
CA GLY A 270 -3.38 24.10 -10.61
C GLY A 270 -2.83 23.92 -12.02
N ALA A 271 -3.17 22.80 -12.64
CA ALA A 271 -2.80 22.51 -14.02
C ALA A 271 -3.93 21.82 -14.76
N ALA A 272 -3.98 22.01 -16.07
CA ALA A 272 -4.70 21.12 -16.97
C ALA A 272 -3.75 19.98 -17.39
N VAL A 273 -4.16 18.74 -17.14
CA VAL A 273 -3.37 17.54 -17.44
C VAL A 273 -4.10 16.63 -18.41
N THR A 274 -3.36 16.03 -19.34
CA THR A 274 -3.89 15.08 -20.32
C THR A 274 -3.07 13.80 -20.27
N TYR A 275 -3.72 12.68 -19.96
CA TYR A 275 -3.08 11.36 -19.97
C TYR A 275 -2.89 10.87 -21.41
N LYS A 276 -1.68 10.39 -21.74
CA LYS A 276 -1.29 9.98 -23.09
C LYS A 276 -1.65 8.53 -23.42
N GLY A 277 -2.10 7.73 -22.44
CA GLY A 277 -2.39 6.31 -22.68
C GLY A 277 -1.14 5.43 -22.86
N THR A 278 0.00 5.85 -22.29
CA THR A 278 1.31 5.21 -22.51
C THR A 278 1.64 4.10 -21.51
N ILE A 279 0.85 3.94 -20.45
CA ILE A 279 1.08 2.87 -19.47
C ILE A 279 0.45 1.57 -20.01
N PRO A 280 1.21 0.48 -20.23
CA PRO A 280 0.75 -0.70 -20.98
C PRO A 280 -0.53 -1.36 -20.45
N ASP A 281 -0.69 -1.46 -19.12
CA ASP A 281 -1.89 -2.04 -18.50
C ASP A 281 -3.10 -1.08 -18.47
N PHE A 282 -2.88 0.20 -18.77
CA PHE A 282 -3.86 1.28 -18.64
C PHE A 282 -3.91 2.15 -19.90
N PRO A 283 -4.07 1.58 -21.11
CA PRO A 283 -3.96 2.35 -22.36
C PRO A 283 -5.08 3.37 -22.54
N ASP A 284 -6.28 3.07 -22.05
CA ASP A 284 -7.48 3.91 -22.27
C ASP A 284 -7.76 4.86 -21.09
N GLN A 285 -7.43 4.43 -19.87
CA GLN A 285 -7.74 5.16 -18.66
C GLN A 285 -6.81 4.74 -17.51
N LEU A 286 -6.35 5.71 -16.73
CA LEU A 286 -5.62 5.51 -15.49
C LEU A 286 -6.47 5.95 -14.29
N ASP A 287 -6.91 4.99 -13.48
CA ASP A 287 -7.51 5.24 -12.17
C ASP A 287 -6.40 5.56 -11.17
N PHE A 288 -6.10 6.84 -10.98
CA PHE A 288 -4.97 7.27 -10.16
C PHE A 288 -5.27 7.17 -8.66
N ASP A 289 -6.48 7.59 -8.28
CA ASP A 289 -7.05 7.44 -6.95
C ASP A 289 -8.59 7.44 -7.04
N SER A 290 -9.30 7.41 -5.91
CA SER A 290 -10.77 7.35 -5.87
C SER A 290 -11.48 8.62 -6.35
N LEU A 291 -10.77 9.72 -6.53
CA LEU A 291 -11.27 10.97 -7.08
C LEU A 291 -10.80 11.23 -8.52
N HIS A 292 -9.59 10.79 -8.86
CA HIS A 292 -8.93 11.12 -10.12
C HIS A 292 -8.86 9.91 -11.03
N CYS A 293 -9.63 9.97 -12.11
CA CYS A 293 -9.61 9.04 -13.23
C CYS A 293 -9.22 9.82 -14.49
N PHE A 294 -8.07 9.48 -15.08
CA PHE A 294 -7.57 10.16 -16.27
C PHE A 294 -7.79 9.31 -17.51
N LYS A 295 -8.75 9.71 -18.34
CA LYS A 295 -8.99 9.08 -19.64
C LYS A 295 -7.96 9.57 -20.66
N LYS A 296 -7.53 8.68 -21.54
CA LYS A 296 -6.60 9.00 -22.62
C LYS A 296 -7.13 10.17 -23.46
N ASP A 297 -6.26 11.13 -23.74
CA ASP A 297 -6.53 12.29 -24.59
C ASP A 297 -7.66 13.22 -24.08
N VAL A 298 -8.08 13.06 -22.82
CA VAL A 298 -9.04 13.95 -22.15
C VAL A 298 -8.29 14.87 -21.20
N GLU A 299 -8.45 16.18 -21.39
CA GLU A 299 -7.91 17.20 -20.48
C GLU A 299 -8.73 17.22 -19.17
N VAL A 300 -8.03 17.22 -18.04
CA VAL A 300 -8.61 17.28 -16.69
C VAL A 300 -7.89 18.36 -15.90
N GLU A 301 -8.63 19.27 -15.29
CA GLU A 301 -8.06 20.24 -14.35
C GLU A 301 -7.78 19.57 -13.00
N VAL A 302 -6.60 19.84 -12.45
CA VAL A 302 -6.15 19.32 -11.17
C VAL A 302 -5.58 20.42 -10.30
N ASP A 303 -5.64 20.22 -8.98
CA ASP A 303 -5.05 21.15 -8.01
C ASP A 303 -3.51 21.19 -8.11
N ALA A 304 -2.92 22.15 -7.39
CA ALA A 304 -1.48 22.37 -7.41
C ALA A 304 -0.68 21.17 -6.87
N GLU A 305 -1.20 20.46 -5.86
CA GLU A 305 -0.50 19.30 -5.30
C GLU A 305 -0.49 18.13 -6.28
N MET A 306 -1.62 17.85 -6.94
CA MET A 306 -1.71 16.83 -7.99
C MET A 306 -0.85 17.19 -9.20
N ALA A 307 -0.84 18.46 -9.61
CA ALA A 307 0.02 18.94 -10.67
C ALA A 307 1.50 18.69 -10.34
N ALA A 308 1.93 18.98 -9.11
CA ALA A 308 3.29 18.71 -8.64
C ALA A 308 3.61 17.21 -8.61
N ILE A 309 2.68 16.37 -8.11
CA ILE A 309 2.82 14.90 -8.10
C ILE A 309 3.01 14.37 -9.52
N ILE A 310 2.16 14.77 -10.47
CA ILE A 310 2.26 14.32 -11.86
C ILE A 310 3.60 14.74 -12.48
N GLN A 311 4.05 15.97 -12.24
CA GLN A 311 5.27 16.50 -12.83
C GLN A 311 6.56 15.87 -12.30
N VAL A 312 6.62 15.58 -11.00
CA VAL A 312 7.86 15.11 -10.34
C VAL A 312 7.93 13.58 -10.25
N SER A 313 6.79 12.90 -10.18
CA SER A 313 6.78 11.44 -10.06
C SER A 313 7.11 10.73 -11.37
N ARG A 314 7.26 9.41 -11.28
CA ARG A 314 7.46 8.53 -12.44
C ARG A 314 6.39 8.66 -13.53
N PHE A 315 5.21 9.23 -13.23
CA PHE A 315 4.11 9.40 -14.19
C PHE A 315 4.32 10.58 -15.16
N SER A 316 5.28 11.46 -14.93
CA SER A 316 5.46 12.71 -15.69
C SER A 316 5.48 12.54 -17.20
N SER A 317 6.16 11.49 -17.71
CA SER A 317 6.23 11.23 -19.14
C SER A 317 4.90 10.78 -19.77
N ASP A 318 3.94 10.27 -18.98
CA ASP A 318 2.62 9.84 -19.47
C ASP A 318 1.59 10.95 -19.50
N PHE A 319 1.94 12.15 -19.03
CA PHE A 319 1.04 13.28 -19.00
C PHE A 319 1.60 14.45 -19.83
N THR A 320 0.69 15.17 -20.45
CA THR A 320 0.95 16.55 -20.91
C THR A 320 0.40 17.46 -19.83
N VAL A 321 1.20 18.44 -19.38
CA VAL A 321 0.83 19.34 -18.29
C VAL A 321 0.90 20.78 -18.79
N ARG A 322 -0.19 21.52 -18.61
CA ARG A 322 -0.28 22.95 -18.87
C ARG A 322 -0.66 23.66 -17.57
N MET A 323 0.26 24.43 -17.02
CA MET A 323 0.00 25.22 -15.81
C MET A 323 -1.08 26.26 -16.08
N LEU A 324 -1.99 26.42 -15.11
CA LEU A 324 -3.03 27.43 -15.15
C LEU A 324 -2.55 28.71 -14.47
N ASP A 325 -3.03 29.87 -14.92
CA ASP A 325 -2.76 31.14 -14.26
C ASP A 325 -3.34 31.14 -12.83
N GLU A 326 -2.72 31.87 -11.90
CA GLU A 326 -3.18 31.96 -10.50
C GLU A 326 -4.64 32.45 -10.45
N GLN A 327 -5.57 31.56 -10.09
CA GLN A 327 -6.91 31.98 -9.72
C GLN A 327 -6.88 32.57 -8.29
N LYS A 328 -7.14 33.88 -8.18
CA LYS A 328 -7.48 34.53 -6.91
C LYS A 328 -8.87 34.06 -6.48
N SER A 329 -8.95 33.05 -5.63
CA SER A 329 -10.14 32.85 -4.78
C SER A 329 -9.71 32.61 -3.34
N ASP A 330 -9.80 33.67 -2.54
CA ASP A 330 -9.79 33.60 -1.08
C ASP A 330 -11.10 32.97 -0.62
N SER A 331 -11.08 31.66 -0.44
CA SER A 331 -11.91 30.98 0.55
C SER A 331 -11.21 29.67 0.85
N GLU A 332 -10.58 29.52 2.01
CA GLU A 332 -10.22 28.19 2.51
C GLU A 332 -11.53 27.50 2.91
N PRO A 333 -12.02 26.49 2.16
CA PRO A 333 -12.97 25.57 2.76
C PRO A 333 -12.15 24.78 3.78
N THR A 334 -12.66 24.63 5.00
CA THR A 334 -12.08 23.65 5.95
C THR A 334 -11.96 22.32 5.19
N PRO A 335 -10.75 21.70 5.07
CA PRO A 335 -10.62 20.54 4.21
C PRO A 335 -11.47 19.40 4.75
N GLN A 336 -12.62 19.15 4.10
CA GLN A 336 -13.44 18.02 4.46
C GLN A 336 -12.84 16.79 3.78
N TYR A 337 -11.94 16.11 4.50
CA TYR A 337 -11.26 14.88 4.04
C TYR A 337 -12.19 13.65 3.94
N CYS A 338 -13.49 13.86 3.71
CA CYS A 338 -14.48 12.78 3.61
C CYS A 338 -14.19 11.83 2.44
N HIS A 339 -13.59 12.33 1.36
CA HIS A 339 -13.17 11.54 0.21
C HIS A 339 -12.02 10.57 0.54
N LEU A 340 -11.25 10.84 1.60
CA LEU A 340 -10.19 9.97 2.11
C LEU A 340 -10.69 8.93 3.11
N ASN A 341 -11.99 8.90 3.41
CA ASN A 341 -12.56 7.96 4.37
C ASN A 341 -12.73 6.57 3.73
N PRO A 342 -12.00 5.54 4.20
CA PRO A 342 -12.04 4.21 3.60
C PRO A 342 -13.40 3.54 3.79
N PHE A 343 -14.13 3.85 4.87
CA PHE A 343 -15.47 3.33 5.13
C PHE A 343 -16.49 3.83 4.10
N LEU A 344 -16.45 5.13 3.78
CA LEU A 344 -17.36 5.72 2.78
C LEU A 344 -17.08 5.18 1.36
N LEU A 345 -15.82 4.94 1.02
CA LEU A 345 -15.48 4.32 -0.27
C LEU A 345 -15.91 2.85 -0.32
N ALA A 346 -15.71 2.10 0.78
CA ALA A 346 -16.17 0.73 0.90
C ALA A 346 -17.71 0.62 0.76
N ASP A 347 -18.47 1.53 1.38
CA ASP A 347 -19.93 1.59 1.26
C ASP A 347 -20.39 1.85 -0.19
N ARG A 348 -19.74 2.80 -0.88
CA ARG A 348 -20.04 3.10 -2.29
C ARG A 348 -19.79 1.89 -3.18
N ARG A 349 -18.66 1.20 -3.02
CA ARG A 349 -18.32 0.01 -3.82
C ARG A 349 -19.21 -1.20 -3.51
N GLY A 350 -19.52 -1.43 -2.24
CA GLY A 350 -20.44 -2.50 -1.83
C GLY A 350 -21.86 -2.30 -2.36
N SER A 351 -22.32 -1.05 -2.46
CA SER A 351 -23.61 -0.69 -3.05
C SER A 351 -23.64 -0.94 -4.56
N SER A 352 -22.57 -0.59 -5.29
CA SER A 352 -22.45 -0.84 -6.73
C SER A 352 -22.44 -2.33 -7.08
N MET A 353 -21.75 -3.17 -6.28
CA MET A 353 -21.76 -4.63 -6.50
C MET A 353 -23.14 -5.27 -6.31
N ARG A 354 -23.96 -4.76 -5.38
CA ARG A 354 -25.34 -5.24 -5.16
C ARG A 354 -26.33 -4.81 -6.26
N GLN A 355 -26.01 -3.77 -7.03
CA GLN A 355 -26.83 -3.37 -8.19
C GLN A 355 -26.52 -4.25 -9.42
N CYS A 356 -25.25 -4.58 -9.67
CA CYS A 356 -24.87 -5.47 -10.78
C CYS A 356 -25.35 -6.93 -10.59
N SER A 357 -25.52 -7.41 -9.35
CA SER A 357 -26.02 -8.77 -9.09
C SER A 357 -27.54 -8.93 -9.27
N LYS A 358 -28.29 -7.84 -9.45
CA LYS A 358 -29.74 -7.89 -9.72
C LYS A 358 -30.09 -7.94 -11.21
N THR A 359 -29.12 -7.72 -12.11
CA THR A 359 -29.31 -7.77 -13.57
C THR A 359 -28.96 -9.12 -14.21
N SER A 360 -28.63 -10.12 -13.39
CA SER A 360 -28.34 -11.48 -13.85
C SER A 360 -29.38 -12.46 -13.27
N ARG A 361 -30.56 -12.53 -13.89
CA ARG A 361 -31.51 -13.63 -13.67
C ARG A 361 -32.05 -14.13 -15.00
#